data_AF-A0A432FF62-F1
#
_entry.id   AF-A0A432FF62-F1
#
_cell.length_a   1.000
_cell.length_b   1.000
_cell.length_c   1.000
_cell.angle_alpha   90.00
_cell.angle_beta   90.00
_cell.angle_gamma   90.00
#
_symmetry.space_group_name_H-M   'P 1'
#
loop_
_entity.id
_entity.type
_entity.pdbx_description
1 polymer ?
#
loop_
_entity_poly.entity_id
_entity_poly.type
_entity_poly.pdbx_seq_one_letter_code
_entity_poly.pdbx_strand_id
1 'polypeptide(L)' 'MDFTQKKCVSCETGGDPLPDSEVQKNLPSIPNWELDGKMIHREFEFQDFKDAMVFVNKVADLAESEGHHPDIT' A
#
# COMPACT_ATOMS: atom_id res chain seq x y z
N MET A 1 0.04 -14.49 -3.23
CA MET A 1 -1.27 -14.21 -2.61
C MET A 1 -1.90 -13.10 -3.41
N ASP A 2 -3.22 -13.10 -3.61
CA ASP A 2 -3.90 -11.97 -4.25
C ASP A 2 -4.51 -11.07 -3.16
N PHE A 3 -3.92 -9.88 -2.97
CA PHE A 3 -4.38 -8.91 -1.98
C PHE A 3 -5.60 -8.13 -2.45
N THR A 4 -5.89 -8.11 -3.75
CA THR A 4 -7.05 -7.38 -4.30
C THR A 4 -8.38 -8.02 -3.92
N GLN A 5 -8.36 -9.28 -3.47
CA GLN A 5 -9.52 -10.02 -2.99
C GLN A 5 -9.65 -10.00 -1.46
N LYS A 6 -8.80 -9.25 -0.77
CA LYS A 6 -8.81 -9.12 0.69
C LYS A 6 -9.28 -7.74 1.07
N LYS A 7 -9.94 -7.66 2.23
CA LYS A 7 -10.31 -6.37 2.84
C LYS A 7 -9.38 -6.08 4.01
N CYS A 8 -8.80 -4.89 4.01
CA CYS A 8 -8.00 -4.43 5.14
C CYS A 8 -8.94 -4.03 6.30
N VAL A 9 -8.50 -4.25 7.54
CA VAL A 9 -9.08 -3.57 8.70
C VAL A 9 -8.16 -2.42 9.00
N SER A 10 -8.68 -1.19 8.97
CA SER A 10 -7.85 -0.01 9.17
C SER A 10 -7.19 -0.01 10.55
N CYS A 11 -5.98 0.55 10.64
CA CYS A 11 -5.27 0.69 11.91
C CYS A 11 -6.08 1.52 12.92
N GLU A 12 -6.87 2.48 12.45
CA GLU A 12 -7.74 3.33 13.27
C GLU A 12 -8.91 2.58 13.92
N THR A 13 -9.33 1.46 13.33
CA THR A 13 -10.40 0.60 13.87
C THR A 13 -9.87 -0.56 14.71
N GLY A 14 -8.56 -0.62 14.96
CA GLY A 14 -7.93 -1.56 15.89
C GLY A 14 -7.36 -2.84 15.26
N GLY A 15 -6.94 -2.80 13.99
CA GLY A 15 -6.21 -3.90 13.37
C GLY A 15 -4.80 -4.06 13.96
N ASP A 16 -4.48 -5.25 14.49
CA ASP A 16 -3.11 -5.58 14.88
C ASP A 16 -2.21 -5.69 13.64
N PRO A 17 -0.95 -5.21 13.71
CA PRO A 17 0.03 -5.43 12.65
C PRO A 17 0.21 -6.91 12.34
N LEU A 18 0.49 -7.23 11.07
CA LEU A 18 0.90 -8.58 10.72
C LEU A 18 2.20 -8.96 11.47
N PRO A 19 2.30 -10.19 12.00
CA PRO A 19 3.55 -10.68 12.55
C PRO A 19 4.66 -10.69 11.51
N ASP A 20 5.90 -10.43 11.91
CA ASP A 20 7.07 -10.41 11.01
C ASP A 20 7.17 -11.64 10.12
N SER A 21 6.84 -12.83 10.64
CA SER A 21 6.84 -14.08 9.87
C SER A 21 5.83 -14.07 8.71
N GLU A 22 4.65 -13.48 8.91
CA GLU A 22 3.65 -13.33 7.85
C GLU A 22 4.03 -12.20 6.89
N VAL A 23 4.66 -11.12 7.36
CA VAL A 23 5.22 -10.07 6.49
C VAL A 23 6.24 -10.69 5.52
N GLN A 24 7.24 -11.40 6.04
CA GLN A 24 8.30 -12.02 5.23
C GLN A 24 7.77 -13.05 4.23
N LYS A 25 6.73 -13.79 4.60
CA LYS A 25 6.05 -14.75 3.71
C LYS A 25 5.29 -14.08 2.57
N ASN A 26 4.72 -12.90 2.83
CA ASN A 26 3.83 -12.21 1.90
C ASN A 26 4.54 -11.22 0.98
N LEU A 27 5.64 -10.60 1.44
CA LEU A 27 6.41 -9.61 0.69
C LEU A 27 6.82 -10.06 -0.73
N PRO A 28 7.25 -11.32 -0.96
CA PRO A 28 7.59 -11.79 -2.31
C PRO A 28 6.41 -11.77 -3.31
N SER A 29 5.17 -11.67 -2.83
CA SER A 29 3.98 -11.62 -3.71
C SER A 29 3.59 -10.22 -4.18
N ILE A 30 4.27 -9.18 -3.68
CA ILE A 30 4.11 -7.79 -4.11
C ILE A 30 5.46 -7.24 -4.61
N PRO A 31 5.90 -7.63 -5.82
CA PRO A 31 7.23 -7.28 -6.30
C PRO A 31 7.42 -5.74 -6.39
N ASN A 32 8.65 -5.30 -6.13
CA ASN A 32 9.09 -3.90 -6.08
C ASN A 32 8.58 -3.09 -4.88
N TRP A 33 7.90 -3.73 -3.93
CA TRP A 33 7.69 -3.17 -2.60
C TRP A 33 8.78 -3.66 -1.67
N GLU A 34 9.31 -2.77 -0.85
CA GLU A 34 10.31 -3.12 0.16
C GLU A 34 9.78 -2.80 1.57
N LEU A 35 10.29 -3.51 2.56
CA LEU A 35 9.95 -3.27 3.96
C LEU A 35 10.88 -2.21 4.53
N ASP A 36 10.32 -1.10 5.02
CA ASP A 36 11.01 -0.05 5.78
C ASP A 36 10.41 0.04 7.19
N GLY A 37 11.12 -0.55 8.16
CA GLY A 37 10.65 -0.66 9.53
C GLY A 37 9.33 -1.43 9.64
N LYS A 38 8.23 -0.71 9.85
CA LYS A 38 6.87 -1.26 9.98
C LYS A 38 5.97 -0.97 8.77
N MET A 39 6.49 -0.27 7.77
CA MET A 39 5.76 0.15 6.58
C MET A 39 6.38 -0.53 5.36
N ILE A 40 5.61 -0.65 4.29
CA ILE A 40 6.15 -0.97 2.98
C ILE A 40 6.21 0.29 2.13
N HIS A 41 7.26 0.41 1.32
CA HIS A 41 7.46 1.54 0.43
C HIS A 41 7.67 1.09 -1.01
N ARG A 42 7.33 1.97 -1.95
CA ARG A 42 7.59 1.80 -3.37
C ARG A 42 7.63 3.15 -4.06
N GLU A 43 8.65 3.34 -4.88
CA GLU A 43 8.80 4.50 -5.73
C GLU A 43 8.17 4.26 -7.11
N PHE A 44 7.54 5.30 -7.64
CA PHE A 44 6.97 5.33 -8.99
C PHE A 44 7.49 6.55 -9.72
N GLU A 45 8.16 6.34 -10.86
CA GLU A 45 8.64 7.42 -11.71
C GLU A 45 7.65 7.69 -12.85
N PHE A 46 7.41 8.98 -13.12
CA PHE A 46 6.53 9.44 -14.19
C PHE A 46 7.24 10.44 -15.08
N GLN A 47 6.77 10.57 -16.32
CA GLN A 47 7.33 11.48 -17.31
C GLN A 47 7.24 12.95 -16.87
N ASP A 48 6.13 13.31 -16.22
CA ASP A 48 5.89 14.65 -15.68
C ASP A 48 4.92 14.64 -14.47
N PHE A 49 4.71 15.83 -13.89
CA PHE A 49 3.83 16.02 -12.74
C PHE A 49 2.36 15.67 -13.03
N LYS A 50 1.89 15.90 -14.26
CA LYS A 50 0.48 15.64 -14.61
C LYS A 50 0.23 14.13 -14.62
N ASP A 51 1.15 13.35 -15.16
CA ASP A 51 1.08 11.89 -15.15
C ASP A 51 1.13 11.34 -13.72
N ALA A 52 2.00 11.90 -12.86
CA ALA A 52 2.06 11.56 -11.44
C ALA A 52 0.72 11.84 -10.74
N MET A 53 0.11 13.00 -10.97
CA MET A 53 -1.18 13.35 -10.37
C MET A 53 -2.33 12.44 -10.84
N VAL A 54 -2.31 11.98 -12.10
CA VAL A 54 -3.28 10.98 -12.59
C VAL A 54 -3.15 9.67 -11.81
N PHE A 55 -1.93 9.24 -11.51
CA PHE A 55 -1.69 8.06 -10.66
C PHE A 55 -2.15 8.29 -9.23
N VAL A 56 -1.75 9.39 -8.59
CA VAL A 56 -2.10 9.73 -7.21
C VAL A 56 -3.62 9.79 -7.03
N ASN A 57 -4.36 10.39 -7.95
CA ASN A 57 -5.82 10.45 -7.87
C ASN A 57 -6.48 9.05 -7.89
N LYS A 58 -5.96 8.12 -8.70
CA LYS A 58 -6.46 6.72 -8.70
C LYS A 58 -6.17 6.01 -7.38
N VAL A 59 -5.01 6.28 -6.79
CA VAL A 59 -4.66 5.75 -5.47
C VAL A 59 -5.58 6.34 -4.40
N ALA A 60 -5.88 7.64 -4.46
CA ALA A 60 -6.79 8.31 -3.54
C ALA A 60 -8.21 7.73 -3.60
N ASP A 61 -8.77 7.53 -4.81
CA ASP A 61 -10.09 6.93 -4.98
C ASP A 61 -10.16 5.53 -4.35
N LEU A 62 -9.12 4.72 -4.55
CA LEU A 62 -9.03 3.38 -3.96
C LEU A 62 -8.88 3.44 -2.44
N ALA A 63 -7.99 4.29 -1.93
CA ALA A 63 -7.72 4.46 -0.50
C ALA A 63 -8.98 4.87 0.27
N GLU A 64 -9.80 5.77 -0.27
CA GLU A 64 -11.08 6.15 0.32
C GLU A 64 -12.10 5.01 0.33
N SER A 65 -12.17 4.24 -0.76
CA SER A 65 -13.08 3.08 -0.83
C SER A 65 -12.72 1.97 0.18
N GLU A 66 -11.43 1.84 0.49
CA GLU A 66 -10.89 0.88 1.46
C GLU A 66 -10.84 1.45 2.89
N GLY A 67 -10.95 2.77 3.07
CA GLY A 67 -10.77 3.42 4.37
C GLY A 67 -9.36 3.24 4.95
N HIS A 68 -8.36 3.18 4.08
CA HIS A 68 -6.95 3.01 4.46
C HIS A 68 -6.05 3.86 3.57
N HIS A 69 -5.41 4.86 4.16
CA HIS A 69 -4.73 5.91 3.42
C HIS A 69 -3.20 5.70 3.40
N PRO A 70 -2.55 5.80 2.23
CA PRO A 70 -1.10 5.80 2.14
C PRO A 70 -0.52 7.19 2.41
N ASP A 71 0.73 7.23 2.84
CA ASP A 71 1.57 8.43 2.73
C ASP A 71 2.10 8.52 1.29
N ILE A 72 1.91 9.68 0.65
CA ILE A 72 2.39 9.96 -0.71
C ILE A 72 3.22 11.24 -0.64
N THR A 73 4.45 11.18 -1.14
CA THR A 73 5.43 12.28 -1.15
C THR A 73 5.97 12.53 -2.54
#